data_AF-A0AAW7H7F0-F1
#
_entry.id   AF-A0AAW7H7F0-F1
#
_cell.length_a   1.000
_cell.length_b   1.000
_cell.length_c   1.000
_cell.angle_alpha   90.00
_cell.angle_beta   90.00
_cell.angle_gamma   90.00
#
_symmetry.space_group_name_H-M   'P 1'
#
loop_
_entity.id
_entity.type
_entity.pdbx_description
1 polymer ?
#
loop_
_entity_poly.entity_id
_entity_poly.type
_entity_poly.pdbx_seq_one_letter_code
_entity_poly.pdbx_strand_id
1 'polypeptide(L)'
;MNTKYKTKILLAGAAVLVAVSALLSANGITLIPVNQGISVHCVSTLSLPELPGGGKYDGSLMIQLQTDNTGVIDFSGIITTTPLADNRPGRRLILQRSVSFNYRIKDKGVVFLQDVKMSKHSLDNVSDEMFIHNIYDPFTPSKRAQIYKINNAYLLGNTFSPTNVCVSKS
;
A
#
# COMPACT_ATOMS: atom_id res chain seq x y z
N MET A 1 36.08 10.18 -40.82
CA MET A 1 36.04 11.07 -39.62
C MET A 1 37.05 10.54 -38.60
N ASN A 2 38.05 11.34 -38.24
CA ASN A 2 39.29 10.91 -37.57
C ASN A 2 39.07 10.44 -36.12
N THR A 3 39.60 9.28 -35.73
CA THR A 3 39.39 8.63 -34.42
C THR A 3 39.82 9.51 -33.25
N LYS A 4 40.88 10.31 -33.42
CA LYS A 4 41.34 11.31 -32.44
C LYS A 4 40.31 12.41 -32.16
N TYR A 5 39.48 12.74 -33.14
CA TYR A 5 38.45 13.77 -33.02
C TYR A 5 37.26 13.26 -32.17
N LYS A 6 36.87 11.99 -32.34
CA LYS A 6 35.84 11.35 -31.51
C LYS A 6 36.24 11.26 -30.04
N THR A 7 37.48 10.88 -29.75
CA THR A 7 38.00 10.80 -28.37
C THR A 7 38.01 12.18 -27.69
N LYS A 8 38.40 13.24 -28.42
CA LYS A 8 38.36 14.61 -27.88
C LYS A 8 36.93 15.10 -27.60
N ILE A 9 35.96 14.77 -28.46
CA ILE A 9 34.55 15.09 -28.23
C ILE A 9 33.99 14.34 -27.01
N LEU A 10 34.30 13.05 -26.87
CA LEU A 10 33.88 12.25 -25.72
C LEU A 10 34.46 12.77 -24.41
N LEU A 11 35.75 13.12 -24.39
CA LEU A 11 36.40 13.71 -23.22
C LEU A 11 35.84 15.08 -22.86
N ALA A 12 35.57 15.92 -23.86
CA ALA A 12 34.93 17.22 -23.65
C ALA A 12 33.50 17.07 -23.11
N GLY A 13 32.72 16.12 -23.64
CA GLY A 13 31.36 15.83 -23.15
C GLY A 13 31.35 15.34 -21.71
N ALA A 14 32.27 14.45 -21.34
CA ALA A 14 32.42 13.96 -19.97
C ALA A 14 32.82 15.09 -18.99
N ALA A 15 33.74 15.97 -19.39
CA ALA A 15 34.16 17.10 -18.56
C ALA A 15 33.01 18.10 -18.31
N VAL A 16 32.17 18.35 -19.32
CA VAL A 16 30.97 19.22 -19.18
C VAL A 16 29.97 18.59 -18.21
N LEU A 17 29.71 17.29 -18.31
CA LEU A 17 28.80 16.58 -17.39
C LEU A 17 29.27 16.65 -15.94
N VAL A 18 30.58 16.46 -15.68
CA VAL A 18 31.14 16.56 -14.32
C VAL A 18 31.04 17.98 -13.79
N ALA A 19 31.35 18.99 -14.62
CA ALA A 19 31.25 20.39 -14.24
C ALA A 19 29.80 20.81 -13.90
N VAL A 20 28.83 20.39 -14.71
CA VAL A 20 27.39 20.64 -14.46
C VAL A 20 26.93 19.96 -13.17
N SER A 21 27.36 18.72 -12.92
CA SER A 21 27.04 17.98 -11.69
C SER A 21 27.59 18.68 -10.44
N ALA A 22 28.82 19.18 -10.51
CA ALA A 22 29.47 19.91 -9.42
C ALA A 22 28.84 21.30 -9.18
N LEU A 23 28.41 21.99 -10.24
CA LEU A 23 27.68 23.26 -10.14
C LEU A 23 26.30 23.07 -9.53
N LEU A 24 25.60 21.98 -9.85
CA LEU A 24 24.30 21.65 -9.25
C LEU A 24 24.46 21.33 -7.75
N SER A 25 25.47 20.55 -7.37
CA SER A 25 25.72 20.22 -5.96
C SER A 25 26.19 21.42 -5.12
N ALA A 26 27.02 22.30 -5.68
CA ALA A 26 27.50 23.52 -5.00
C ALA A 26 26.39 24.55 -4.74
N ASN A 27 25.37 24.60 -5.60
CA ASN A 27 24.20 25.45 -5.42
C ASN A 27 23.11 24.83 -4.51
N GLY A 28 23.42 23.73 -3.82
CA GLY A 28 22.47 23.06 -2.93
C GLY A 28 21.32 22.37 -3.66
N ILE A 29 21.36 22.28 -4.99
CA ILE A 29 20.44 21.48 -5.79
C ILE A 29 20.94 20.04 -5.72
N THR A 30 20.74 19.40 -4.56
CA THR A 30 20.69 17.94 -4.54
C THR A 30 19.62 17.52 -5.54
N LEU A 31 19.94 16.58 -6.43
CA LEU A 31 18.93 15.82 -7.15
C LEU A 31 18.15 15.03 -6.10
N ILE A 32 17.19 15.69 -5.45
CA ILE A 32 16.28 15.07 -4.49
C ILE A 32 15.54 14.03 -5.31
N PRO A 33 15.59 12.73 -4.94
CA PRO A 33 14.78 11.73 -5.59
C PRO A 33 13.33 12.21 -5.47
N VAL A 34 12.70 12.47 -6.61
CA VAL A 34 11.30 12.90 -6.67
C VAL A 34 10.47 11.72 -6.16
N ASN A 35 10.17 11.75 -4.85
CA ASN A 35 9.55 10.73 -4.01
C ASN A 35 10.46 9.57 -3.57
N GLN A 36 11.17 9.76 -2.45
CA GLN A 36 11.63 8.61 -1.65
C GLN A 36 10.40 7.89 -1.09
N GLY A 37 10.20 6.62 -1.45
CA GLY A 37 9.11 5.81 -0.92
C GLY A 37 9.19 5.65 0.61
N ILE A 38 8.10 5.19 1.20
CA ILE A 38 7.95 4.96 2.64
C ILE A 38 8.24 3.48 2.94
N SER A 39 9.05 3.21 3.97
CA SER A 39 9.17 1.87 4.56
C SER A 39 8.31 1.79 5.80
N VAL A 40 7.26 0.95 5.75
CA VAL A 40 6.37 0.68 6.89
C VAL A 40 6.09 -0.81 6.90
N HIS A 41 6.16 -1.43 8.07
CA HIS A 41 5.67 -2.78 8.29
C HIS A 41 4.86 -2.80 9.58
N CYS A 42 3.61 -3.19 9.48
CA CYS A 42 2.66 -3.07 10.55
C CYS A 42 1.71 -4.26 10.57
N VAL A 43 1.40 -4.73 11.77
CA VAL A 43 0.42 -5.79 11.99
C VAL A 43 -0.52 -5.34 13.10
N SER A 44 -1.81 -5.52 12.88
CA SER A 44 -2.86 -5.20 13.84
C SER A 44 -3.88 -6.33 13.90
N THR A 45 -4.58 -6.41 15.02
CA THR A 45 -5.81 -7.20 15.13
C THR A 45 -6.99 -6.36 14.64
N LEU A 46 -7.82 -6.94 13.78
CA LEU A 46 -9.04 -6.32 13.26
C LEU A 46 -10.24 -7.20 13.64
N SER A 47 -11.17 -6.62 14.38
CA SER A 47 -12.46 -7.24 14.69
C SER A 47 -13.58 -6.35 14.13
N LEU A 48 -14.41 -6.93 13.27
CA LEU A 48 -15.62 -6.34 12.74
C LEU A 48 -16.79 -7.14 13.32
N PRO A 49 -17.37 -6.69 14.44
CA PRO A 49 -18.39 -7.45 15.17
C PRO A 49 -19.70 -7.59 14.39
N GLU A 50 -19.92 -6.70 13.42
CA GLU A 50 -21.06 -6.73 12.50
C GLU A 50 -20.58 -6.37 11.10
N LEU A 51 -20.70 -7.33 10.18
CA LEU A 51 -20.49 -7.12 8.75
C LEU A 51 -21.80 -6.72 8.08
N PRO A 52 -21.79 -5.89 7.02
CA PRO A 52 -22.96 -5.70 6.19
C PRO A 52 -23.45 -7.07 5.67
N GLY A 53 -24.76 -7.33 5.76
CA GLY A 53 -25.33 -8.64 5.44
C GLY A 53 -25.22 -9.69 6.57
N GLY A 54 -24.68 -9.32 7.73
CA GLY A 54 -24.65 -10.13 8.94
C GLY A 54 -23.38 -10.96 9.14
N GLY A 55 -23.19 -11.41 10.37
CA GLY A 55 -21.98 -12.11 10.80
C GLY A 55 -20.88 -11.17 11.31
N LYS A 56 -19.73 -11.77 11.63
CA LYS A 56 -18.58 -11.10 12.24
C LYS A 56 -17.28 -11.55 11.60
N TYR A 57 -16.29 -10.66 11.53
CA TYR A 57 -14.92 -10.99 11.16
C TYR A 57 -13.99 -10.76 12.34
N ASP A 58 -13.16 -11.75 12.64
CA ASP A 58 -12.09 -11.67 13.65
C ASP A 58 -10.78 -12.11 13.01
N GLY A 59 -9.77 -11.24 13.01
CA GLY A 59 -8.51 -11.54 12.34
C GLY A 59 -7.40 -10.52 12.55
N SER A 60 -6.43 -10.57 11.65
CA SER A 60 -5.29 -9.68 11.58
C SER A 60 -5.19 -9.00 10.22
N LEU A 61 -4.75 -7.75 10.24
CA LEU A 61 -4.35 -7.01 9.06
C LEU A 61 -2.85 -6.72 9.14
N MET A 62 -2.11 -7.12 8.11
CA MET A 62 -0.74 -6.66 7.92
C MET A 62 -0.70 -5.64 6.79
N ILE A 63 0.07 -4.57 6.96
CA ILE A 63 0.35 -3.62 5.90
C ILE A 63 1.85 -3.44 5.80
N GLN A 64 2.35 -3.59 4.58
CA GLN A 64 3.74 -3.34 4.22
C GLN A 64 3.82 -2.32 3.10
N LEU A 65 4.60 -1.27 3.30
CA LEU A 65 5.01 -0.31 2.29
C LEU A 65 6.52 -0.42 2.08
N GLN A 66 6.93 -0.37 0.83
CA GLN A 66 8.32 -0.47 0.42
C GLN A 66 8.81 0.84 -0.20
N THR A 67 10.12 1.08 -0.15
CA THR A 67 10.76 2.30 -0.64
C THR A 67 10.72 2.45 -2.17
N ASP A 68 10.34 1.38 -2.88
CA ASP A 68 10.16 1.34 -4.34
C ASP A 68 8.71 1.68 -4.77
N ASN A 69 7.93 2.27 -3.86
CA ASN A 69 6.54 2.66 -4.10
C ASN A 69 5.57 1.48 -4.31
N THR A 70 5.91 0.30 -3.81
CA THR A 70 5.01 -0.85 -3.78
C THR A 70 4.52 -1.17 -2.37
N GLY A 71 3.39 -1.83 -2.25
CA GLY A 71 2.90 -2.29 -0.97
C GLY A 71 1.97 -3.48 -1.05
N VAL A 72 1.72 -4.05 0.12
CA VAL A 72 0.80 -5.17 0.32
C VAL A 72 -0.06 -4.93 1.56
N ILE A 73 -1.34 -5.28 1.46
CA ILE A 73 -2.23 -5.47 2.59
C ILE A 73 -2.58 -6.95 2.67
N ASP A 74 -2.30 -7.61 3.79
CA ASP A 74 -2.69 -8.99 4.02
C ASP A 74 -3.78 -9.09 5.07
N PHE A 75 -4.88 -9.73 4.69
CA PHE A 75 -6.00 -10.06 5.56
C PHE A 75 -5.91 -11.55 5.90
N SER A 76 -5.93 -11.86 7.20
CA SER A 76 -6.02 -13.22 7.70
C SER A 76 -7.04 -13.29 8.81
N GLY A 77 -7.91 -14.30 8.83
CA GLY A 77 -8.86 -14.45 9.93
C GLY A 77 -10.04 -15.33 9.60
N ILE A 78 -11.07 -15.21 10.43
CA ILE A 78 -12.27 -16.02 10.36
C ILE A 78 -13.49 -15.10 10.23
N ILE A 79 -14.37 -15.44 9.29
CA ILE A 79 -15.71 -14.87 9.24
C ILE A 79 -16.70 -15.89 9.78
N THR A 80 -17.49 -15.50 10.77
CA THR A 80 -18.59 -16.30 11.29
C THR A 80 -19.90 -15.67 10.85
N THR A 81 -20.68 -16.36 10.01
CA THR A 81 -22.00 -15.86 9.59
C THR A 81 -23.05 -16.26 10.62
N THR A 82 -24.05 -15.42 10.83
CA THR A 82 -25.22 -15.78 11.62
C THR A 82 -26.08 -16.81 10.89
N PRO A 83 -26.78 -17.72 11.62
CA PRO A 83 -27.78 -18.59 11.03
C PRO A 83 -28.83 -17.76 10.28
N LEU A 84 -29.22 -18.21 9.10
CA LEU A 84 -30.33 -17.61 8.37
C LEU A 84 -31.66 -18.02 9.02
N ALA A 85 -32.71 -17.24 8.81
CA ALA A 85 -34.07 -17.51 9.32
C ALA A 85 -34.67 -18.85 8.83
N ASP A 86 -34.00 -19.53 7.90
CA ASP A 86 -34.36 -20.82 7.32
C ASP A 86 -33.72 -22.03 8.05
N ASN A 87 -33.25 -21.85 9.28
CA ASN A 87 -32.59 -22.87 10.13
C ASN A 87 -31.27 -23.42 9.59
N ARG A 88 -30.63 -22.79 8.59
CA ARG A 88 -29.28 -23.19 8.18
C ARG A 88 -28.24 -22.77 9.22
N PRO A 89 -27.29 -23.65 9.58
CA PRO A 89 -26.26 -23.30 10.54
C PRO A 89 -25.38 -22.17 10.01
N GLY A 90 -24.94 -21.29 10.92
CA GLY A 90 -23.93 -20.28 10.63
C GLY A 90 -22.67 -20.93 10.06
N ARG A 91 -22.04 -20.27 9.08
CA ARG A 91 -20.84 -20.76 8.41
C ARG A 91 -19.61 -20.15 9.04
N ARG A 92 -18.54 -20.95 9.14
CA ARG A 92 -17.20 -20.48 9.47
C ARG A 92 -16.37 -20.46 8.19
N LEU A 93 -16.00 -19.26 7.75
CA LEU A 93 -15.20 -19.03 6.54
C LEU A 93 -13.80 -18.57 6.95
N ILE A 94 -12.79 -19.02 6.21
CA ILE A 94 -11.39 -18.64 6.36
C ILE A 94 -11.10 -17.56 5.32
N LEU A 95 -10.71 -16.38 5.80
CA LEU A 95 -10.24 -15.29 4.97
C LEU A 95 -8.71 -15.31 4.96
N GLN A 96 -8.12 -15.44 3.79
CA GLN A 96 -6.69 -15.27 3.55
C GLN A 96 -6.49 -14.61 2.19
N ARG A 97 -6.32 -13.29 2.17
CA ARG A 97 -6.18 -12.51 0.93
C ARG A 97 -5.08 -11.47 1.04
N SER A 98 -4.39 -11.28 -0.07
CA SER A 98 -3.44 -10.19 -0.25
C SER A 98 -4.00 -9.18 -1.24
N VAL A 99 -3.74 -7.91 -0.97
CA VAL A 99 -3.98 -6.79 -1.87
C VAL A 99 -2.62 -6.17 -2.15
N SER A 100 -2.07 -6.41 -3.34
CA SER A 100 -0.85 -5.75 -3.79
C SER A 100 -1.17 -4.50 -4.60
N PHE A 101 -0.32 -3.49 -4.49
CA PHE A 101 -0.54 -2.20 -5.13
C PHE A 101 0.77 -1.45 -5.35
N ASN A 102 0.75 -0.55 -6.32
CA ASN A 102 1.68 0.57 -6.40
C ASN A 102 1.10 1.76 -5.63
N TYR A 103 1.93 2.68 -5.17
CA TYR A 103 1.42 3.87 -4.50
C TYR A 103 2.18 5.15 -4.85
N ARG A 104 1.47 6.27 -4.79
CA ARG A 104 2.06 7.61 -4.92
C ARG A 104 1.77 8.44 -3.70
N ILE A 105 2.77 9.16 -3.22
CA ILE A 105 2.64 10.13 -2.15
C ILE A 105 2.27 11.46 -2.80
N LYS A 106 1.18 12.08 -2.38
CA LYS A 106 0.82 13.46 -2.75
C LYS A 106 1.12 14.42 -1.60
N ASP A 107 0.91 15.70 -1.85
CA ASP A 107 1.04 16.78 -0.86
C ASP A 107 0.36 16.40 0.47
N LYS A 108 1.00 16.78 1.58
CA LYS A 108 0.58 16.49 2.96
C LYS A 108 0.64 15.00 3.34
N GLY A 109 1.39 14.18 2.60
CA GLY A 109 1.71 12.80 2.99
C GLY A 109 0.58 11.80 2.77
N VAL A 110 -0.40 12.14 1.92
CA VAL A 110 -1.50 11.25 1.55
C VAL A 110 -1.02 10.26 0.50
N VAL A 111 -1.14 8.97 0.80
CA VAL A 111 -0.78 7.88 -0.12
C VAL A 111 -1.99 7.42 -0.93
N PHE A 112 -1.86 7.43 -2.25
CA PHE A 112 -2.87 6.93 -3.19
C PHE A 112 -2.46 5.59 -3.78
N LEU A 113 -3.30 4.56 -3.62
CA LEU A 113 -3.04 3.24 -4.18
C LEU A 113 -3.42 3.20 -5.68
N GLN A 114 -2.58 2.53 -6.46
CA GLN A 114 -2.66 2.35 -7.91
C GLN A 114 -2.41 0.87 -8.26
N ASP A 115 -2.88 0.45 -9.44
CA ASP A 115 -2.64 -0.90 -9.96
C ASP A 115 -2.96 -2.02 -8.96
N VAL A 116 -4.07 -1.85 -8.24
CA VAL A 116 -4.46 -2.73 -7.14
C VAL A 116 -4.83 -4.11 -7.68
N LYS A 117 -4.21 -5.15 -7.12
CA LYS A 117 -4.44 -6.56 -7.47
C LYS A 117 -4.80 -7.32 -6.20
N MET A 118 -5.80 -8.19 -6.30
CA MET A 118 -6.19 -9.08 -5.22
C MET A 118 -5.76 -10.51 -5.55
N SER A 119 -5.25 -11.22 -4.54
CA SER A 119 -4.95 -12.65 -4.62
C SER A 119 -5.56 -13.40 -3.45
N LYS A 120 -6.11 -14.58 -3.74
CA LYS A 120 -6.62 -15.52 -2.74
C LYS A 120 -5.56 -16.55 -2.42
N HIS A 121 -5.37 -16.84 -1.14
CA HIS A 121 -4.53 -17.95 -0.70
C HIS A 121 -5.33 -19.27 -0.76
N SER A 122 -4.62 -20.40 -0.70
CA SER A 122 -5.21 -21.73 -0.91
C SER A 122 -6.30 -22.11 0.09
N LEU A 123 -6.25 -21.57 1.32
CA LEU A 123 -7.25 -21.85 2.36
C LEU A 123 -8.40 -20.83 2.36
N ASP A 124 -8.34 -19.80 1.53
CA ASP A 124 -9.40 -18.80 1.45
C ASP A 124 -10.65 -19.37 0.80
N ASN A 125 -11.74 -19.43 1.57
CA ASN A 125 -13.05 -19.89 1.09
C ASN A 125 -14.13 -18.79 1.13
N VAL A 126 -13.72 -17.53 1.29
CA VAL A 126 -14.61 -16.35 1.23
C VAL A 126 -14.83 -15.99 -0.26
N SER A 127 -16.05 -15.63 -0.64
CA SER A 127 -16.31 -15.17 -2.03
C SER A 127 -15.77 -13.76 -2.25
N ASP A 128 -15.46 -13.42 -3.50
CA ASP A 128 -14.95 -12.08 -3.83
C ASP A 128 -15.98 -10.99 -3.50
N GLU A 129 -17.24 -11.24 -3.83
CA GLU A 129 -18.35 -10.35 -3.48
C GLU A 129 -18.43 -10.10 -1.97
N MET A 130 -18.34 -11.17 -1.16
CA MET A 130 -18.39 -11.04 0.29
C MET A 130 -17.22 -10.23 0.83
N PHE A 131 -16.00 -10.43 0.30
CA PHE A 131 -14.84 -9.67 0.72
C PHE A 131 -14.92 -8.19 0.31
N ILE A 132 -15.25 -7.93 -0.96
CA ILE A 132 -15.26 -6.57 -1.53
C ILE A 132 -16.34 -5.70 -0.88
N HIS A 133 -17.56 -6.24 -0.68
CA HIS A 133 -18.67 -5.46 -0.15
C HIS A 133 -18.62 -5.25 1.36
N ASN A 134 -17.96 -6.15 2.11
CA ASN A 134 -18.08 -6.17 3.57
C ASN A 134 -16.76 -5.89 4.30
N ILE A 135 -15.60 -6.10 3.66
CA ILE A 135 -14.29 -5.98 4.32
C ILE A 135 -13.42 -4.92 3.65
N TYR A 136 -13.18 -5.04 2.33
CA TYR A 136 -12.27 -4.12 1.65
C TYR A 136 -12.64 -3.91 0.18
N ASP A 137 -12.99 -2.67 -0.17
CA ASP A 137 -13.32 -2.25 -1.53
C ASP A 137 -12.12 -1.51 -2.17
N PRO A 138 -11.36 -2.15 -3.07
CA PRO A 138 -10.25 -1.50 -3.77
C PRO A 138 -10.72 -0.58 -4.92
N PHE A 139 -11.94 -0.75 -5.41
CA PHE A 139 -12.42 -0.18 -6.66
C PHE A 139 -13.06 1.19 -6.46
N THR A 140 -13.78 1.39 -5.35
CA THR A 140 -14.42 2.68 -5.05
C THR A 140 -13.40 3.66 -4.45
N PRO A 141 -13.06 4.78 -5.12
CA PRO A 141 -12.00 5.68 -4.65
C PRO A 141 -12.22 6.27 -3.25
N SER A 142 -13.48 6.50 -2.85
CA SER A 142 -13.82 7.02 -1.52
C SER A 142 -13.77 5.97 -0.41
N LYS A 143 -13.80 4.68 -0.76
CA LYS A 143 -13.69 3.55 0.18
C LYS A 143 -12.30 2.92 0.21
N ARG A 144 -11.47 3.24 -0.79
CA ARG A 144 -10.07 2.84 -0.88
C ARG A 144 -9.29 3.37 0.32
N ALA A 145 -8.42 2.53 0.87
CA ALA A 145 -7.52 2.94 1.95
C ALA A 145 -6.61 4.09 1.51
N GLN A 146 -6.44 5.03 2.41
CA GLN A 146 -5.51 6.15 2.38
C GLN A 146 -4.56 6.00 3.57
N ILE A 147 -3.36 6.54 3.41
CA ILE A 147 -2.34 6.51 4.46
C ILE A 147 -1.98 7.95 4.80
N TYR A 148 -2.11 8.30 6.07
CA TYR A 148 -1.79 9.62 6.60
C TYR A 148 -0.62 9.51 7.56
N LYS A 149 0.40 10.33 7.38
CA LYS A 149 1.50 10.44 8.35
C LYS A 149 1.12 11.39 9.48
N ILE A 150 1.23 10.94 10.73
CA ILE A 150 1.12 11.74 11.95
C ILE A 150 2.37 11.49 12.79
N ASN A 151 3.29 12.46 12.84
CA ASN A 151 4.58 12.30 13.51
C ASN A 151 5.34 11.05 13.01
N ASN A 152 5.57 10.08 13.92
CA ASN A 152 6.19 8.78 13.63
C ASN A 152 5.16 7.68 13.34
N ALA A 153 3.87 7.99 13.25
CA ALA A 153 2.81 7.04 12.96
C ALA A 153 2.22 7.24 11.56
N TYR A 154 1.67 6.16 11.02
CA TYR A 154 0.90 6.11 9.79
C TYR A 154 -0.50 5.62 10.14
N LEU A 155 -1.51 6.42 9.86
CA LEU A 155 -2.91 6.02 9.93
C LEU A 155 -3.32 5.43 8.59
N LEU A 156 -3.88 4.23 8.60
CA LEU A 156 -4.37 3.55 7.41
C LEU A 156 -5.88 3.39 7.54
N GLY A 157 -6.61 3.93 6.59
CA GLY A 157 -8.06 3.83 6.54
C GLY A 157 -8.62 4.66 5.41
N ASN A 158 -9.93 4.67 5.23
CA ASN A 158 -10.56 5.51 4.20
C ASN A 158 -11.09 6.81 4.83
N THR A 159 -11.73 7.66 4.03
CA THR A 159 -12.30 8.94 4.51
C THR A 159 -13.39 8.78 5.56
N PHE A 160 -13.92 7.57 5.77
CA PHE A 160 -15.04 7.29 6.66
C PHE A 160 -14.67 6.44 7.87
N SER A 161 -13.55 5.71 7.85
CA SER A 161 -13.10 4.86 8.96
C SER A 161 -11.58 4.71 8.97
N PRO A 162 -10.88 5.21 10.01
CA PRO A 162 -9.49 4.82 10.25
C PRO A 162 -9.48 3.34 10.66
N THR A 163 -8.83 2.51 9.87
CA THR A 163 -8.83 1.06 10.09
C THR A 163 -7.66 0.66 11.01
N ASN A 164 -6.51 1.34 10.93
CA ASN A 164 -5.28 0.97 11.65
C ASN A 164 -4.36 2.17 11.94
N VAL A 165 -3.60 2.06 13.04
CA VAL A 165 -2.52 2.99 13.40
C VAL A 165 -1.20 2.21 13.46
N CYS A 166 -0.21 2.65 12.70
CA CYS A 166 1.08 1.98 12.56
C CYS A 166 2.20 2.92 12.99
N VAL A 167 2.84 2.63 14.12
CA VAL A 167 3.98 3.43 14.59
C VAL A 167 5.26 2.93 13.93
N SER A 168 5.91 3.79 13.14
CA SER A 168 7.24 3.52 12.63
C SER A 168 8.24 3.58 13.78
N LYS A 169 8.98 2.48 13.98
CA LYS A 169 10.17 2.50 14.83
C LYS A 169 11.28 3.20 14.04
N SER A 170 11.53 4.45 14.42
CA SER A 170 12.70 5.24 14.01
C SER A 170 13.99 4.54 14.37
#